data_AF-A0A2N6EL55-F1
#
_entry.id   AF-A0A2N6EL55-F1
#
_cell.length_a   1.000
_cell.length_b   1.000
_cell.length_c   1.000
_cell.angle_alpha   90.00
_cell.angle_beta   90.00
_cell.angle_gamma   90.00
#
_symmetry.space_group_name_H-M   'P 1'
#
loop_
_entity.id
_entity.type
_entity.pdbx_description
1 polymer ?
#
loop_
_entity_poly.entity_id
_entity_poly.type
_entity_poly.pdbx_seq_one_letter_code
_entity_poly.pdbx_strand_id
1 'polypeptide(L)'
;MRIEIRPAFDESVMAAEQPVRKAVAKMLKLLQSFDLPEVWKYHGLNFEKLHGMIEPSTGQQLYSLRVTGSTRAVACLLKGPTLMLVSLHEQHDKAYRK
;
A
#
# COMPACT_ATOMS: atom_id res chain seq x y z
N MET A 1 1.22 -5.58 -13.64
CA MET A 1 0.40 -4.36 -13.43
C MET A 1 1.30 -3.12 -13.45
N ARG A 2 0.83 -1.91 -13.83
CA ARG A 2 1.63 -0.67 -13.68
C ARG A 2 1.55 -0.19 -12.23
N ILE A 3 2.67 0.24 -11.67
CA ILE A 3 2.74 0.81 -10.33
C ILE A 3 3.12 2.28 -10.45
N GLU A 4 2.37 3.15 -9.80
CA GLU A 4 2.69 4.57 -9.63
C GLU A 4 2.89 4.89 -8.16
N ILE A 5 3.77 5.84 -7.86
CA ILE A 5 4.13 6.19 -6.48
C ILE A 5 3.90 7.69 -6.31
N ARG A 6 3.11 8.06 -5.30
CA ARG A 6 2.97 9.47 -4.89
C ARG A 6 4.19 9.90 -4.08
N PRO A 7 4.59 11.19 -4.16
CA PRO A 7 5.69 11.72 -3.36
C PRO A 7 5.55 11.41 -1.86
N ALA A 8 4.34 11.57 -1.30
CA ALA A 8 4.07 11.28 0.11
C ALA A 8 4.33 9.80 0.50
N PHE A 9 4.16 8.85 -0.43
CA PHE A 9 4.54 7.47 -0.18
C PHE A 9 6.07 7.33 -0.14
N ASP A 10 6.76 7.87 -1.13
CA ASP A 10 8.22 7.79 -1.24
C ASP A 10 8.92 8.46 -0.05
N GLU A 11 8.50 9.67 0.32
CA GLU A 11 9.00 10.41 1.47
C GLU A 11 8.87 9.59 2.77
N SER A 12 7.68 9.01 3.02
CA SER A 12 7.46 8.14 4.18
C SER A 12 8.31 6.88 4.15
N VAL A 13 8.53 6.27 2.98
CA VAL A 13 9.44 5.13 2.84
C VAL A 13 10.87 5.54 3.15
N MET A 14 11.33 6.69 2.66
CA MET A 14 12.70 7.14 2.89
C MET A 14 12.96 7.49 4.35
N ALA A 15 11.97 8.04 5.04
CA ALA A 15 12.00 8.32 6.48
C ALA A 15 11.92 7.05 7.36
N ALA A 16 11.46 5.93 6.82
CA ALA A 16 11.25 4.70 7.56
C ALA A 16 12.56 4.00 7.96
N GLU A 17 12.47 3.20 9.04
CA GLU A 17 13.57 2.35 9.50
C GLU A 17 13.98 1.32 8.43
N GLN A 18 15.25 0.89 8.46
CA GLN A 18 15.79 -0.02 7.44
C GLN A 18 14.97 -1.31 7.23
N PRO A 19 14.43 -1.97 8.28
CA PRO A 19 13.58 -3.15 8.10
C PRO A 19 12.30 -2.86 7.31
N VAL A 20 11.66 -1.70 7.54
CA VAL A 20 10.45 -1.29 6.82
C VAL A 20 10.78 -1.00 5.36
N ARG A 21 11.87 -0.28 5.07
CA ARG A 21 12.31 -0.03 3.69
C ARG A 21 12.56 -1.32 2.90
N LYS A 22 13.21 -2.32 3.52
CA LYS A 22 13.41 -3.65 2.91
C LYS A 22 12.08 -4.36 2.65
N ALA A 23 11.12 -4.28 3.57
CA ALA A 23 9.80 -4.86 3.40
C ALA A 23 9.01 -4.20 2.26
N VAL A 24 9.04 -2.87 2.16
CA VAL A 24 8.44 -2.13 1.04
C VAL A 24 9.07 -2.57 -0.29
N ALA A 25 10.40 -2.64 -0.38
CA ALA A 25 11.07 -3.09 -1.59
C ALA A 25 10.64 -4.52 -2.00
N LYS A 26 10.47 -5.43 -1.02
CA LYS A 26 9.95 -6.78 -1.28
C LYS A 26 8.50 -6.76 -1.77
N MET A 27 7.64 -5.95 -1.15
CA MET A 27 6.25 -5.76 -1.56
C MET A 27 6.18 -5.22 -3.00
N LEU A 28 6.98 -4.20 -3.35
CA LEU A 28 7.00 -3.63 -4.70
C LEU A 28 7.39 -4.66 -5.76
N LYS A 29 8.42 -5.48 -5.49
CA LYS A 29 8.81 -6.57 -6.38
C LYS A 29 7.68 -7.58 -6.58
N LEU A 30 6.97 -7.92 -5.51
CA LEU A 30 5.81 -8.82 -5.57
C LEU A 30 4.68 -8.21 -6.42
N LEU A 31 4.33 -6.94 -6.18
CA LEU A 31 3.28 -6.24 -6.93
C LEU A 31 3.62 -6.12 -8.43
N GLN A 32 4.89 -5.96 -8.77
CA GLN A 32 5.36 -5.95 -10.16
C GLN A 32 5.20 -7.31 -10.84
N SER A 33 5.30 -8.41 -10.08
CA SER A 33 5.10 -9.77 -10.60
C SER A 33 3.64 -10.18 -10.74
N PHE A 34 2.69 -9.37 -10.25
CA PHE A 34 1.27 -9.72 -10.22
C PHE A 34 0.42 -8.94 -11.23
N ASP A 35 -0.67 -9.57 -11.65
CA ASP A 35 -1.87 -8.90 -12.13
C ASP A 35 -2.83 -8.55 -10.98
N LEU A 36 -3.88 -7.78 -11.28
CA LEU A 36 -4.81 -7.32 -10.24
C LEU A 36 -5.54 -8.49 -9.54
N PRO A 37 -6.08 -9.50 -10.24
CA PRO A 37 -6.63 -10.70 -9.61
C PRO A 37 -5.69 -11.40 -8.62
N GLU A 38 -4.40 -11.50 -8.92
CA GLU A 38 -3.40 -12.09 -8.04
C GLU A 38 -3.18 -11.26 -6.77
N VAL A 39 -3.15 -9.92 -6.88
CA VAL A 39 -3.08 -9.02 -5.72
C VAL A 39 -4.25 -9.25 -4.76
N TRP A 40 -5.47 -9.41 -5.28
CA TRP A 40 -6.66 -9.67 -4.48
C TRP A 40 -6.64 -11.02 -3.77
N LYS A 41 -6.11 -12.06 -4.41
CA LYS A 41 -6.09 -13.43 -3.88
C LYS A 41 -4.92 -13.67 -2.91
N TYR A 42 -3.85 -12.89 -3.02
CA TYR A 42 -2.65 -13.12 -2.24
C TYR A 42 -2.80 -12.65 -0.78
N HIS A 43 -3.03 -13.61 0.12
CA HIS A 43 -3.24 -13.36 1.55
C HIS A 43 -2.12 -12.56 2.23
N GLY A 44 -0.87 -12.68 1.77
CA GLY A 44 0.26 -11.96 2.37
C GLY A 44 0.18 -10.44 2.21
N LEU A 45 -0.51 -9.95 1.19
CA LEU A 45 -0.74 -8.51 0.96
C LEU A 45 -1.96 -7.99 1.71
N ASN A 46 -2.87 -8.86 2.17
CA ASN A 46 -4.11 -8.49 2.84
C ASN A 46 -4.78 -7.26 2.21
N PHE A 47 -5.07 -7.35 0.91
CA PHE A 47 -5.56 -6.22 0.12
C PHE A 47 -7.02 -5.92 0.46
N GLU A 48 -7.24 -4.84 1.22
CA GLU A 48 -8.52 -4.56 1.87
C GLU A 48 -9.07 -3.19 1.45
N LYS A 49 -10.38 -3.12 1.18
CA LYS A 49 -11.08 -1.86 0.90
C LYS A 49 -11.16 -1.01 2.16
N LEU A 50 -10.77 0.26 2.08
CA LEU A 50 -10.96 1.23 3.16
C LEU A 50 -12.35 1.89 3.02
N HIS A 51 -13.32 1.39 3.78
CA HIS A 51 -14.70 1.85 3.71
C HIS A 51 -14.84 3.35 4.04
N GLY A 52 -15.59 4.08 3.21
CA GLY A 52 -15.79 5.52 3.37
C GLY A 52 -14.59 6.39 3.02
N MET A 53 -13.47 5.79 2.58
CA MET A 53 -12.25 6.51 2.24
C MET A 53 -12.04 6.56 0.73
N ILE A 54 -11.96 7.78 0.20
CA ILE A 54 -11.72 8.08 -1.21
C ILE A 54 -10.43 8.89 -1.32
N GLU A 55 -9.62 8.59 -2.33
CA GLU A 55 -8.42 9.37 -2.61
C GLU A 55 -8.83 10.72 -3.24
N PRO A 56 -8.52 11.85 -2.60
CA PRO A 56 -9.10 13.14 -2.96
C PRO A 56 -8.68 13.65 -4.34
N SER A 57 -7.48 13.31 -4.82
CA SER A 57 -6.99 13.83 -6.10
C SER A 57 -7.50 13.06 -7.33
N THR A 58 -7.88 11.80 -7.17
CA THR A 58 -8.32 10.89 -8.25
C THR A 58 -9.80 10.52 -8.13
N GLY A 59 -10.42 10.73 -6.97
CA GLY A 59 -11.78 10.29 -6.66
C GLY A 59 -11.93 8.77 -6.55
N GLN A 60 -10.82 8.02 -6.51
CA GLN A 60 -10.84 6.56 -6.51
C GLN A 60 -10.95 5.98 -5.11
N GLN A 61 -11.53 4.78 -5.02
CA GLN A 61 -11.60 4.02 -3.78
C GLN A 61 -10.19 3.73 -3.25
N LEU A 62 -9.99 3.99 -1.95
CA LEU A 62 -8.76 3.62 -1.26
C LEU A 62 -8.77 2.17 -0.77
N TYR A 63 -7.60 1.56 -0.79
CA TYR A 63 -7.32 0.22 -0.31
C TYR A 63 -6.09 0.26 0.59
N SER A 64 -5.98 -0.72 1.49
CA SER A 64 -4.78 -0.96 2.28
C SER A 64 -4.08 -2.25 1.84
N LEU A 65 -2.75 -2.22 1.88
CA LEU A 65 -1.85 -3.34 1.61
C LEU A 65 -0.95 -3.54 2.81
N ARG A 66 -0.75 -4.79 3.20
CA ARG A 66 0.21 -5.18 4.22
C ARG A 66 1.64 -5.09 3.70
N VAL A 67 2.46 -4.33 4.40
CA VAL A 67 3.92 -4.26 4.18
C VAL A 67 4.63 -5.13 5.22
N THR A 68 4.28 -4.95 6.49
CA THR A 68 4.70 -5.77 7.63
C THR A 68 3.50 -6.05 8.53
N GLY A 69 3.69 -6.71 9.67
CA GLY A 69 2.62 -6.87 10.67
C GLY A 69 2.05 -5.53 11.17
N SER A 70 2.88 -4.49 11.26
CA SER A 70 2.51 -3.19 11.85
C SER A 70 2.57 -2.01 10.87
N THR A 71 2.91 -2.25 9.60
CA THR A 71 3.04 -1.22 8.56
C THR A 71 2.08 -1.53 7.40
N ARG A 72 1.32 -0.51 6.99
CA ARG A 72 0.39 -0.57 5.86
C ARG A 72 0.73 0.47 4.81
N ALA A 73 0.59 0.10 3.55
CA ALA A 73 0.56 1.03 2.43
C ALA A 73 -0.91 1.31 2.06
N VAL A 74 -1.22 2.54 1.71
CA VAL A 74 -2.52 2.94 1.16
C VAL A 74 -2.37 3.12 -0.34
N ALA A 75 -3.33 2.64 -1.11
CA ALA A 75 -3.31 2.68 -2.56
C ALA A 75 -4.70 2.90 -3.16
N CYS A 76 -4.77 3.35 -4.41
CA CYS A 76 -5.98 3.31 -5.23
C CYS A 76 -5.70 2.70 -6.61
N LEU A 77 -6.76 2.26 -7.28
CA LEU A 77 -6.70 1.77 -8.65
C LEU A 77 -7.11 2.91 -9.59
N LEU A 78 -6.25 3.24 -10.54
CA LEU A 78 -6.58 4.19 -11.60
C LEU A 78 -7.27 3.46 -12.77
N LYS A 79 -7.61 4.20 -13.83
CA LYS A 79 -8.13 3.57 -15.06
C LYS A 79 -7.10 2.61 -15.64
N GLY A 80 -7.52 1.37 -15.89
CA GLY A 80 -6.65 0.27 -16.35
C GLY A 80 -5.97 -0.47 -15.19
N PRO A 81 -4.99 -1.36 -15.47
CA PRO A 81 -4.30 -2.12 -14.44
C PRO A 81 -3.17 -1.26 -13.84
N THR A 82 -3.51 -0.13 -13.22
CA THR A 82 -2.56 0.78 -12.59
C THR A 82 -2.89 0.93 -11.11
N LEU A 83 -1.98 0.48 -10.25
CA LEU A 83 -2.04 0.65 -8.80
C LEU A 83 -1.17 1.85 -8.41
N MET A 84 -1.79 2.88 -7.84
CA MET A 84 -1.10 4.06 -7.32
C MET A 84 -0.93 3.92 -5.81
N LEU A 85 0.31 3.90 -5.34
CA LEU A 85 0.66 3.94 -3.92
C LEU A 85 0.61 5.39 -3.43
N VAL A 86 -0.22 5.64 -2.41
CA VAL A 86 -0.59 6.99 -1.94
C VAL A 86 0.22 7.39 -0.71
N SER A 87 0.27 6.53 0.30
CA SER A 87 0.97 6.81 1.56
C SER A 87 1.39 5.52 2.28
N LEU A 88 2.40 5.63 3.15
CA LEU A 88 2.85 4.56 4.04
C LEU A 88 2.54 4.96 5.49
N HIS A 89 1.97 4.04 6.26
CA HIS A 89 1.64 4.24 7.66
C HIS A 89 2.33 3.17 8.51
N GLU A 90 3.27 3.61 9.34
CA GLU A 90 3.88 2.78 10.38
C GLU A 90 3.01 2.80 11.64
N GLN A 91 2.97 1.68 12.36
CA GLN A 91 2.27 1.52 13.63
C GLN A 91 0.75 1.68 13.57
N HIS A 92 0.07 0.81 12.83
CA HIS A 92 -1.35 0.56 13.12
C HIS A 92 -1.57 -0.01 14.55
N ASP A 93 -0.57 -0.64 15.17
CA ASP A 93 -0.71 -1.28 16.49
C ASP A 93 -0.54 -0.35 17.70
N LYS A 94 -0.03 0.89 17.55
CA LYS A 94 0.09 1.79 18.71
C LYS A 94 -1.26 2.36 19.17
N ALA A 95 -2.27 2.37 18.30
CA ALA A 95 -3.63 2.76 18.68
C ALA A 95 -4.34 1.73 19.57
N TYR A 96 -3.79 0.52 19.73
CA TYR A 96 -4.38 -0.58 20.51
C TYR A 96 -3.59 -0.95 21.77
N ARG A 97 -2.59 -0.17 22.17
CA ARG A 97 -2.04 -0.31 23.54
C ARG A 97 -3.08 0.23 24.53
N LYS A 98 -3.86 -0.68 25.11
CA LYS A 98 -4.57 -0.46 26.37
C LYS A 98 -3.58 -0.14 27.49
#